data_AF-A0A365U316-F1
#
_entry.id   AF-A0A365U316-F1
#
_cell.length_a   1.000
_cell.length_b   1.000
_cell.length_c   1.000
_cell.angle_alpha   90.00
_cell.angle_beta   90.00
_cell.angle_gamma   90.00
#
_symmetry.space_group_name_H-M   'P 1'
#
loop_
_entity.id
_entity.type
_entity.pdbx_description
1 polymer ?
#
loop_
_entity_poly.entity_id
_entity_poly.type
_entity_poly.pdbx_seq_one_letter_code
_entity_poly.pdbx_strand_id
1 'polypeptide(L)'
;MVLLFADDDFVPVFGQSFDTMLLDQRRKAANEINNQCARDPFFRSEFELFSTVSRALRQDPDRPLTSFGIPAVFQSIRDTRVLRHEYAGTMAAINNQTPLEEAASKLSVILSDLQSRSNIVWPSEHDDMTAEIDAVLGDLAWRDAQIAFENLSAMSKTNEQLSKMTAAARGNTPYHQFLSETERNKLRSNYAAAQNEIVSPILQPVMNDVEALPDSLDSFPRLDSSESSAEPTLALILDEVANPYRAVIEDKRTALFENLVTAAWREFEEQPETKAGLAMGAAWLDKFESDFAVFSDRQLYDATIERFRSRRNHMLANVVSEFEREARLANANGNGEMLPEIMAAFLTSRIDKKLPASLEYDIVLRFLQ
;
A
#
# COMPACT_ATOMS: atom_id res chain seq x y z
N MET A 1 5.82 39.90 33.19
CA MET A 1 6.86 40.25 34.19
C MET A 1 7.87 39.13 34.42
N VAL A 2 7.48 37.84 34.30
CA VAL A 2 8.39 36.67 34.30
C VAL A 2 9.51 36.78 33.24
N LEU A 3 9.31 37.62 32.22
CA LEU A 3 10.14 37.72 31.03
C LEU A 3 11.15 38.87 31.04
N LEU A 4 11.11 39.76 32.03
CA LEU A 4 12.06 40.90 32.18
C LEU A 4 13.42 40.48 32.77
N PHE A 5 13.60 39.19 33.02
CA PHE A 5 14.81 38.59 33.59
C PHE A 5 15.31 37.44 32.70
N ALA A 6 15.18 37.55 31.38
CA ALA A 6 15.89 36.67 30.46
C ALA A 6 17.40 36.97 30.52
N ASP A 7 18.25 35.94 30.60
CA ASP A 7 19.70 36.11 30.77
C ASP A 7 20.38 36.70 29.53
N ASP A 8 19.84 36.46 28.34
CA ASP A 8 20.43 36.90 27.06
C ASP A 8 20.35 38.43 26.89
N ASP A 9 19.35 39.07 27.49
CA ASP A 9 19.21 40.53 27.52
C ASP A 9 20.09 41.18 28.61
N PHE A 10 20.59 40.39 29.58
CA PHE A 10 21.35 40.88 30.74
C PHE A 10 22.87 40.88 30.48
N VAL A 11 23.38 39.88 29.78
CA VAL A 11 24.82 39.73 29.51
C VAL A 11 25.40 40.93 28.75
N PRO A 12 24.74 41.50 27.71
CA PRO A 12 25.26 42.68 27.01
C PRO A 12 25.35 43.94 27.89
N VAL A 13 24.50 44.04 28.92
CA VAL A 13 24.39 45.24 29.77
C VAL A 13 25.30 45.15 31.00
N PHE A 14 25.45 43.97 31.61
CA PHE A 14 26.15 43.79 32.88
C PHE A 14 27.39 42.90 32.79
N GLY A 15 27.73 42.39 31.60
CA GLY A 15 28.94 41.59 31.34
C GLY A 15 28.92 40.17 31.93
N GLN A 16 27.84 39.79 32.62
CA GLN A 16 27.63 38.47 33.21
C GLN A 16 26.13 38.23 33.42
N SER A 17 25.72 36.95 33.47
CA SER A 17 24.32 36.58 33.71
C SER A 17 23.85 37.02 35.10
N PHE A 18 22.56 37.34 35.27
CA PHE A 18 22.04 37.77 36.57
C PHE A 18 22.24 36.71 37.65
N ASP A 19 22.25 35.43 37.26
CA ASP A 19 22.44 34.29 38.15
C ASP A 19 23.89 33.99 38.56
N THR A 20 24.88 34.57 37.88
CA THR A 20 26.29 34.46 38.31
C THR A 20 26.72 35.63 39.19
N MET A 21 25.89 36.69 39.29
CA MET A 21 26.14 37.83 40.17
C MET A 21 26.06 37.43 41.65
N LEU A 22 26.98 37.96 42.45
CA LEU A 22 26.88 37.91 43.92
C LEU A 22 25.64 38.67 44.39
N LEU A 23 25.08 38.31 45.55
CA LEU A 23 23.84 38.90 46.08
C LEU A 23 23.86 40.43 46.11
N ASP A 24 24.99 41.02 46.51
CA ASP A 24 25.16 42.47 46.56
C ASP A 24 25.24 43.12 45.19
N GLN A 25 25.80 42.41 44.19
CA GLN A 25 25.82 42.86 42.80
C GLN A 25 24.41 42.80 42.20
N ARG A 26 23.63 41.75 42.49
CA ARG A 26 22.21 41.66 42.07
C ARG A 26 21.38 42.80 42.66
N ARG A 27 21.57 43.10 43.95
CA ARG A 27 20.90 44.22 44.62
C ARG A 27 21.27 45.55 43.97
N LYS A 28 22.55 45.75 43.66
CA LYS A 28 23.03 46.95 42.99
C LYS A 28 22.44 47.09 41.59
N ALA A 29 22.49 46.05 40.77
CA ALA A 29 21.91 46.03 39.42
C ALA A 29 20.39 46.27 39.44
N ALA A 30 19.67 45.61 40.35
CA ALA A 30 18.23 45.83 40.53
C ALA A 30 17.91 47.28 40.93
N ASN A 31 18.71 47.88 41.82
CA ASN A 31 18.54 49.29 42.19
C ASN A 31 18.85 50.23 41.02
N GLU A 32 19.87 49.93 40.22
CA GLU A 32 20.25 50.69 39.02
C GLU A 32 19.10 50.66 37.98
N ILE A 33 18.59 49.47 37.68
CA ILE A 33 17.46 49.25 36.75
C ILE A 33 16.22 49.98 37.26
N ASN A 34 15.87 49.81 38.54
CA ASN A 34 14.74 50.51 39.14
C ASN A 34 14.88 52.04 39.03
N ASN A 35 16.09 52.56 39.24
CA ASN A 35 16.37 54.00 39.10
C ASN A 35 16.28 54.47 37.65
N GLN A 36 16.71 53.67 36.68
CA GLN A 36 16.61 54.00 35.26
C GLN A 36 15.17 53.95 34.77
N CYS A 37 14.42 52.88 35.08
CA CYS A 37 12.99 52.77 34.73
C CYS A 37 12.15 53.89 35.38
N ALA A 38 12.49 54.32 36.60
CA ALA A 38 11.82 55.45 37.25
C ALA A 38 12.08 56.80 36.55
N ARG A 39 13.21 56.93 35.85
CA ARG A 39 13.64 58.16 35.17
C ARG A 39 13.33 58.17 33.68
N ASP A 40 13.11 57.00 33.08
CA ASP A 40 12.78 56.86 31.67
C ASP A 40 11.34 57.32 31.39
N PRO A 41 11.12 58.37 30.59
CA PRO A 41 9.78 58.89 30.32
C PRO A 41 8.86 57.90 29.60
N PHE A 42 9.38 56.87 28.93
CA PHE A 42 8.57 55.83 28.31
C PHE A 42 8.07 54.79 29.31
N PHE A 43 8.94 54.29 30.18
CA PHE A 43 8.62 53.19 31.11
C PHE A 43 8.17 53.65 32.50
N ARG A 44 8.28 54.95 32.80
CA ARG A 44 7.99 55.50 34.14
C ARG A 44 6.57 55.21 34.61
N SER A 45 5.56 55.29 33.74
CA SER A 45 4.16 55.08 34.13
C SER A 45 3.89 53.62 34.55
N GLU A 46 4.45 52.67 33.80
CA GLU A 46 4.36 51.24 34.08
C GLU A 46 5.19 50.86 35.30
N PHE A 47 6.37 51.47 35.44
CA PHE A 47 7.21 51.32 36.63
C PHE A 47 6.55 51.93 37.89
N GLU A 48 5.88 53.07 37.78
CA GLU A 48 5.12 53.66 38.89
C GLU A 48 3.97 52.72 39.31
N LEU A 49 3.25 52.13 38.36
CA LEU A 49 2.22 51.12 38.62
C LEU A 49 2.80 49.88 39.32
N PHE A 50 3.90 49.34 38.80
CA PHE A 50 4.60 48.20 39.38
C PHE A 50 5.16 48.52 40.78
N SER A 51 5.75 49.70 40.97
CA SER A 51 6.31 50.13 42.25
C SER A 51 5.20 50.38 43.27
N THR A 52 4.03 50.86 42.84
CA THR A 52 2.85 51.06 43.69
C THR A 52 2.31 49.72 44.16
N VAL A 53 2.19 48.75 43.25
CA VAL A 53 1.89 47.35 43.61
C VAL A 53 2.98 46.86 44.57
N SER A 54 4.24 46.77 44.17
CA SER A 54 5.37 46.29 44.99
C SER A 54 5.49 46.95 46.37
N ARG A 55 5.14 48.23 46.52
CA ARG A 55 5.19 48.98 47.79
C ARG A 55 3.96 48.68 48.66
N ALA A 56 2.77 48.61 48.07
CA ALA A 56 1.57 48.11 48.76
C ALA A 56 1.78 46.67 49.26
N LEU A 57 2.58 45.87 48.53
CA LEU A 57 2.96 44.50 48.90
C LEU A 57 3.99 44.38 50.03
N ARG A 58 4.70 45.46 50.35
CA ARG A 58 5.71 45.47 51.44
C ARG A 58 5.18 46.05 52.75
N GLN A 59 4.04 46.75 52.71
CA GLN A 59 3.50 47.47 53.85
C GLN A 59 2.40 46.71 54.61
N ASP A 60 2.03 45.51 54.17
CA ASP A 60 1.12 44.62 54.89
C ASP A 60 1.92 43.54 55.66
N PRO A 61 2.20 43.74 56.97
CA PRO A 61 2.99 42.80 57.76
C PRO A 61 2.31 41.44 57.98
N ASP A 62 0.99 41.34 57.77
CA ASP A 62 0.22 40.10 57.90
C ASP A 62 0.14 39.30 56.59
N ARG A 63 0.63 39.86 55.49
CA ARG A 63 0.75 39.20 54.18
C ARG A 63 2.19 39.29 53.69
N PRO A 64 3.11 38.44 54.20
CA PRO A 64 4.48 38.38 53.69
C PRO A 64 4.50 38.27 52.17
N LEU A 65 5.53 38.82 51.53
CA LEU A 65 5.83 38.83 50.08
C LEU A 65 5.68 37.45 49.38
N THR A 66 5.50 36.37 50.13
CA THR A 66 5.04 35.06 49.67
C THR A 66 3.66 35.09 49.02
N SER A 67 2.84 36.12 49.26
CA SER A 67 1.41 36.17 48.89
C SER A 67 1.09 36.81 47.53
N PHE A 68 2.07 37.36 46.81
CA PHE A 68 1.87 38.00 45.49
C PHE A 68 2.65 37.35 44.34
N GLY A 69 3.11 36.12 44.54
CA GLY A 69 3.70 35.32 43.46
C GLY A 69 5.09 35.75 43.02
N ILE A 70 5.75 36.77 43.61
CA ILE A 70 7.13 37.14 43.25
C ILE A 70 8.11 35.95 43.44
N PRO A 71 8.09 35.20 44.57
CA PRO A 71 8.87 33.97 44.67
C PRO A 71 8.50 32.94 43.61
N ALA A 72 7.22 32.82 43.25
CA ALA A 72 6.76 31.92 42.20
C ALA A 72 7.23 32.36 40.79
N VAL A 73 7.35 33.66 40.55
CA VAL A 73 7.92 34.24 39.32
C VAL A 73 9.42 33.93 39.22
N PHE A 74 10.19 34.13 40.29
CA PHE A 74 11.61 33.76 40.32
C PHE A 74 11.83 32.25 40.18
N GLN A 75 10.97 31.45 40.82
CA GLN A 75 10.99 30.00 40.70
C GLN A 75 10.71 29.59 39.25
N SER A 76 9.67 30.15 38.61
CA SER A 76 9.34 29.89 37.20
C SER A 76 10.49 30.28 36.27
N ILE A 77 11.14 31.43 36.45
CA ILE A 77 12.32 31.83 35.65
C ILE A 77 13.45 30.79 35.78
N ARG A 78 13.75 30.37 37.01
CA ARG A 78 14.78 29.37 37.27
C ARG A 78 14.44 28.03 36.63
N ASP A 79 13.19 27.59 36.75
CA ASP A 79 12.73 26.31 36.20
C ASP A 79 12.77 26.32 34.66
N THR A 80 12.39 27.43 34.02
CA THR A 80 12.54 27.61 32.56
C THR A 80 14.01 27.58 32.13
N ARG A 81 14.92 28.21 32.88
CA ARG A 81 16.37 28.19 32.58
C ARG A 81 16.96 26.79 32.71
N VAL A 82 16.61 26.07 33.76
CA VAL A 82 17.06 24.67 33.96
C VAL A 82 16.60 23.82 32.79
N LEU A 83 15.32 23.92 32.42
CA LEU A 83 14.76 23.18 31.29
C LEU A 83 15.48 23.49 29.97
N ARG A 84 15.72 24.78 29.66
CA ARG A 84 16.47 25.20 28.47
C ARG A 84 17.90 24.67 28.47
N HIS A 85 18.56 24.67 29.62
CA HIS A 85 19.94 24.17 29.72
C HIS A 85 19.99 22.64 29.57
N GLU A 86 19.03 21.92 30.16
CA GLU A 86 18.86 20.47 30.00
C GLU A 86 18.57 20.10 28.54
N TYR A 87 17.66 20.83 27.90
CA TYR A 87 17.36 20.73 26.46
C TYR A 87 18.64 20.92 25.63
N ALA A 88 19.30 22.08 25.75
CA ALA A 88 20.48 22.40 24.96
C ALA A 88 21.64 21.42 25.21
N GLY A 89 21.82 20.98 26.46
CA GLY A 89 22.82 19.98 26.83
C GLY A 89 22.52 18.61 26.23
N THR A 90 21.26 18.19 26.21
CA THR A 90 20.83 16.92 25.61
C THR A 90 20.99 16.96 24.10
N MET A 91 20.54 18.03 23.45
CA MET A 91 20.69 18.23 22.01
C MET A 91 22.17 18.25 21.60
N ALA A 92 23.03 18.96 22.32
CA ALA A 92 24.47 19.00 22.05
C ALA A 92 25.17 17.65 22.27
N ALA A 93 24.64 16.77 23.12
CA ALA A 93 25.16 15.43 23.35
C ALA A 93 24.75 14.43 22.26
N ILE A 94 23.66 14.72 21.53
CA ILE A 94 23.21 13.90 20.41
C ILE A 94 23.98 14.34 19.17
N ASN A 95 24.65 13.40 18.54
CA ASN A 95 25.41 13.64 17.33
C ASN A 95 25.13 12.55 16.29
N ASN A 96 25.76 12.68 15.12
CA ASN A 96 25.62 11.75 14.01
C ASN A 96 26.21 10.35 14.25
N GLN A 97 26.62 10.00 15.48
CA GLN A 97 27.03 8.65 15.89
C GLN A 97 26.12 8.08 16.98
N THR A 98 25.23 8.87 17.58
CA THR A 98 24.28 8.41 18.59
C THR A 98 23.32 7.37 17.97
N PRO A 99 23.10 6.21 18.61
CA PRO A 99 22.06 5.27 18.20
C PRO A 99 20.67 5.91 18.31
N LEU A 100 19.79 5.65 17.34
CA LEU A 100 18.44 6.24 17.32
C LEU A 100 17.65 5.93 18.60
N GLU A 101 17.69 4.70 19.09
CA GLU A 101 16.97 4.30 20.31
C GLU A 101 17.47 5.07 21.55
N GLU A 102 18.77 5.34 21.63
CA GLU A 102 19.37 6.13 22.71
C GLU A 102 18.94 7.60 22.62
N ALA A 103 18.99 8.17 21.42
CA ALA A 103 18.54 9.54 21.17
C ALA A 103 17.04 9.70 21.47
N ALA A 104 16.21 8.78 20.98
CA ALA A 104 14.76 8.77 21.23
C ALA A 104 14.44 8.66 22.71
N SER A 105 15.14 7.79 23.44
CA SER A 105 14.97 7.67 24.90
C SER A 105 15.31 8.98 25.61
N LYS A 106 16.47 9.59 25.32
CA LYS A 106 16.89 10.87 25.91
C LYS A 106 15.92 12.02 25.59
N LEU A 107 15.51 12.13 24.33
CA LEU A 107 14.63 13.21 23.88
C LEU A 107 13.19 13.03 24.37
N SER A 108 12.73 11.78 24.60
CA SER A 108 11.41 11.53 25.20
C SER A 108 11.28 12.08 26.62
N VAL A 109 12.37 12.03 27.41
CA VAL A 109 12.41 12.63 28.76
C VAL A 109 12.23 14.14 28.66
N ILE A 110 12.94 14.78 27.74
CA ILE A 110 12.86 16.22 27.49
C ILE A 110 11.45 16.62 27.01
N LEU A 111 10.85 15.87 26.08
CA LEU A 111 9.47 16.11 25.64
C LEU A 111 8.46 15.98 26.79
N SER A 112 8.63 14.98 27.65
CA SER A 112 7.78 14.82 28.84
C SER A 112 7.96 15.99 29.81
N ASP A 113 9.18 16.47 30.02
CA ASP A 113 9.44 17.66 30.85
C ASP A 113 8.83 18.93 30.21
N LEU A 114 8.96 19.12 28.90
CA LEU A 114 8.35 20.24 28.15
C LEU A 114 6.82 20.23 28.29
N GLN A 115 6.18 19.07 28.14
CA GLN A 115 4.74 18.93 28.28
C GLN A 115 4.26 19.20 29.71
N SER A 116 4.93 18.59 30.70
CA SER A 116 4.58 18.75 32.12
C SER A 116 4.80 20.18 32.64
N ARG A 117 5.65 20.96 31.96
CA ARG A 117 5.98 22.35 32.26
C ARG A 117 5.54 23.32 31.15
N SER A 118 4.51 22.96 30.38
CA SER A 118 3.99 23.80 29.29
C SER A 118 3.51 25.18 29.72
N ASN A 119 3.25 25.39 31.03
CA ASN A 119 2.86 26.67 31.61
C ASN A 119 4.03 27.64 31.89
N ILE A 120 5.29 27.21 31.79
CA ILE A 120 6.48 28.05 32.04
C ILE A 120 7.30 28.35 30.77
N VAL A 121 6.90 27.79 29.63
CA VAL A 121 7.52 27.99 28.31
C VAL A 121 6.48 28.64 27.39
N TRP A 122 6.91 29.48 26.44
CA TRP A 122 5.97 30.02 25.46
C TRP A 122 5.43 28.92 24.54
N PRO A 123 4.16 29.00 24.10
CA PRO A 123 3.64 28.03 23.13
C PRO A 123 4.51 27.92 21.87
N SER A 124 4.96 29.04 21.31
CA SER A 124 5.84 29.03 20.13
C SER A 124 7.20 28.40 20.41
N GLU A 125 7.76 28.60 21.60
CA GLU A 125 9.04 28.00 22.00
C GLU A 125 8.89 26.49 22.23
N HIS A 126 7.77 26.06 22.80
CA HIS A 126 7.43 24.64 22.91
C HIS A 126 7.32 24.00 21.53
N ASP A 127 6.64 24.66 20.58
CA ASP A 127 6.49 24.18 19.21
C ASP A 127 7.84 24.12 18.48
N ASP A 128 8.69 25.15 18.63
CA ASP A 128 10.03 25.19 18.04
C ASP A 128 10.92 24.06 18.58
N MET A 129 10.94 23.85 19.90
CA MET A 129 11.71 22.77 20.53
C MET A 129 11.21 21.39 20.12
N THR A 130 9.89 21.20 20.04
CA THR A 130 9.30 19.94 19.59
C THR A 130 9.69 19.66 18.14
N ALA A 131 9.59 20.66 17.28
CA ALA A 131 9.97 20.55 15.87
C ALA A 131 11.47 20.25 15.68
N GLU A 132 12.35 20.85 16.49
CA GLU A 132 13.78 20.56 16.45
C GLU A 132 14.09 19.12 16.92
N ILE A 133 13.40 18.64 17.96
CA ILE A 133 13.51 17.25 18.43
C ILE A 133 13.06 16.27 17.34
N ASP A 134 11.90 16.52 16.73
CA ASP A 134 11.35 15.69 15.65
C ASP A 134 12.30 15.67 14.44
N ALA A 135 12.90 16.82 14.10
CA ALA A 135 13.89 16.90 13.03
C ALA A 135 15.14 16.06 13.31
N VAL A 136 15.71 16.14 14.53
CA VAL A 136 16.89 15.34 14.90
C VAL A 136 16.58 13.85 14.91
N LEU A 137 15.41 13.45 15.41
CA LEU A 137 14.99 12.05 15.39
C LEU A 137 14.75 11.55 13.95
N GLY A 138 14.16 12.39 13.09
CA GLY A 138 14.00 12.10 11.66
C GLY A 138 15.34 11.87 10.96
N ASP A 139 16.32 12.76 11.15
CA ASP A 139 17.64 12.66 10.54
C ASP A 139 18.38 11.38 10.98
N LEU A 140 18.35 11.05 12.27
CA LEU A 140 18.92 9.81 12.80
C LEU A 140 18.21 8.56 12.27
N ALA A 141 16.87 8.61 12.18
CA ALA A 141 16.08 7.51 11.64
C ALA A 141 16.36 7.27 10.16
N TRP A 142 16.53 8.34 9.37
CA TRP A 142 16.90 8.23 7.97
C TRP A 142 18.27 7.61 7.79
N ARG A 143 19.27 8.03 8.58
CA ARG A 143 20.60 7.42 8.58
C ARG A 143 20.55 5.92 8.93
N ASP A 144 19.84 5.54 9.99
CA ASP A 144 19.72 4.15 10.40
C ASP A 144 19.00 3.31 9.34
N ALA A 145 17.99 3.89 8.66
CA ALA A 145 17.33 3.27 7.52
C ALA A 145 18.29 3.03 6.34
N GLN A 146 19.16 4.00 6.03
CA GLN A 146 20.18 3.86 4.98
C GLN A 146 21.20 2.76 5.32
N ILE A 147 21.71 2.73 6.55
CA ILE A 147 22.63 1.67 7.01
C ILE A 147 21.95 0.29 6.94
N ALA A 148 20.69 0.20 7.37
CA ALA A 148 19.93 -1.04 7.26
C ALA A 148 19.75 -1.46 5.79
N PHE A 149 19.42 -0.53 4.90
CA PHE A 149 19.32 -0.78 3.46
C PHE A 149 20.64 -1.28 2.86
N GLU A 150 21.77 -0.65 3.18
CA GLU A 150 23.11 -1.08 2.71
C GLU A 150 23.47 -2.47 3.21
N ASN A 151 23.25 -2.75 4.50
CA ASN A 151 23.51 -4.07 5.08
C ASN A 151 22.67 -5.17 4.43
N LEU A 152 21.39 -4.90 4.16
CA LEU A 152 20.52 -5.82 3.45
C LEU A 152 20.98 -6.00 2.00
N SER A 153 21.40 -4.93 1.33
CA SER A 153 21.90 -4.97 -0.06
C SER A 153 23.19 -5.78 -0.20
N ALA A 154 24.02 -5.83 0.84
CA ALA A 154 25.26 -6.61 0.88
C ALA A 154 25.06 -8.09 1.25
N MET A 155 23.83 -8.54 1.54
CA MET A 155 23.57 -9.94 1.91
C MET A 155 23.80 -10.89 0.73
N SER A 156 24.45 -12.04 1.00
CA SER A 156 24.76 -13.04 -0.03
C SER A 156 23.62 -14.03 -0.32
N LYS A 157 22.70 -14.23 0.63
CA LYS A 157 21.57 -15.16 0.49
C LYS A 157 20.35 -14.44 -0.06
N THR A 158 20.08 -14.59 -1.35
CA THR A 158 18.99 -13.91 -2.08
C THR A 158 17.63 -14.01 -1.40
N ASN A 159 17.16 -15.21 -1.03
CA ASN A 159 15.81 -15.34 -0.44
C ASN A 159 15.68 -14.62 0.91
N GLU A 160 16.73 -14.69 1.74
CA GLU A 160 16.76 -14.01 3.04
C GLU A 160 16.85 -12.49 2.86
N GLN A 161 17.65 -12.05 1.89
CA GLN A 161 17.78 -10.65 1.49
C GLN A 161 16.43 -10.08 1.04
N LEU A 162 15.76 -10.70 0.08
CA LEU A 162 14.47 -10.24 -0.44
C LEU A 162 13.40 -10.17 0.67
N SER A 163 13.30 -11.23 1.49
CA SER A 163 12.36 -11.29 2.61
C SER A 163 12.57 -10.15 3.60
N LYS A 164 13.83 -9.88 4.00
CA LYS A 164 14.16 -8.81 4.93
C LYS A 164 13.96 -7.42 4.32
N MET A 165 14.27 -7.23 3.04
CA MET A 165 13.99 -5.98 2.33
C MET A 165 12.48 -5.70 2.26
N THR A 166 11.65 -6.71 2.00
CA THR A 166 10.19 -6.58 2.02
C THR A 166 9.67 -6.22 3.41
N ALA A 167 10.19 -6.88 4.47
CA ALA A 167 9.82 -6.57 5.84
C ALA A 167 10.20 -5.12 6.23
N ALA A 168 11.39 -4.68 5.82
CA ALA A 168 11.85 -3.31 6.05
C ALA A 168 10.97 -2.29 5.30
N ALA A 169 10.73 -2.49 4.00
CA ALA A 169 9.89 -1.60 3.18
C ALA A 169 8.43 -1.49 3.67
N ARG A 170 7.91 -2.50 4.39
CA ARG A 170 6.56 -2.50 4.97
C ARG A 170 6.46 -1.76 6.30
N GLY A 171 7.56 -1.23 6.84
CA GLY A 171 7.53 -0.45 8.08
C GLY A 171 7.79 -1.24 9.36
N ASN A 172 8.26 -2.49 9.28
CA ASN A 172 8.44 -3.35 10.46
C ASN A 172 9.76 -3.08 11.22
N THR A 173 10.26 -1.85 11.22
CA THR A 173 11.51 -1.50 11.93
C THR A 173 11.34 -0.24 12.79
N PRO A 174 12.14 -0.10 13.88
CA PRO A 174 11.97 0.99 14.84
C PRO A 174 12.11 2.40 14.24
N TYR A 175 12.93 2.58 13.21
CA TYR A 175 13.15 3.90 12.61
C TYR A 175 11.92 4.46 11.88
N HIS A 176 10.99 3.61 11.41
CA HIS A 176 9.84 4.05 10.63
C HIS A 176 8.89 4.99 11.39
N GLN A 177 8.88 4.94 12.71
CA GLN A 177 8.02 5.80 13.52
C GLN A 177 8.45 7.27 13.50
N PHE A 178 9.72 7.54 13.15
CA PHE A 178 10.29 8.89 13.12
C PHE A 178 10.51 9.42 11.69
N LEU A 179 10.28 8.58 10.68
CA LEU A 179 10.39 9.00 9.28
C LEU A 179 9.13 9.75 8.84
N SER A 180 9.33 10.87 8.14
CA SER A 180 8.26 11.55 7.41
C SER A 180 7.64 10.64 6.35
N GLU A 181 6.43 10.96 5.89
CA GLU A 181 5.79 10.22 4.80
C GLU A 181 6.64 10.22 3.51
N THR A 182 7.26 11.36 3.19
CA THR A 182 8.17 11.50 2.05
C THR A 182 9.36 10.55 2.15
N GLU A 183 9.98 10.44 3.33
CA GLU A 183 11.12 9.55 3.55
C GLU A 183 10.71 8.08 3.52
N ARG A 184 9.56 7.72 4.12
CA ARG A 184 9.03 6.36 4.03
C ARG A 184 8.79 5.93 2.59
N ASN A 185 8.19 6.83 1.78
CA ASN A 185 7.97 6.57 0.36
C ASN A 185 9.29 6.44 -0.42
N LYS A 186 10.27 7.30 -0.13
CA LYS A 186 11.61 7.21 -0.75
C LYS A 186 12.31 5.91 -0.39
N LEU A 187 12.27 5.49 0.88
CA LEU A 187 12.87 4.24 1.34
C LEU A 187 12.20 3.03 0.69
N ARG A 188 10.88 3.00 0.64
CA ARG A 188 10.12 1.94 -0.05
C ARG A 188 10.52 1.85 -1.53
N SER A 189 10.59 2.99 -2.22
CA SER A 189 11.04 3.04 -3.62
C SER A 189 12.47 2.51 -3.81
N ASN A 190 13.38 2.80 -2.87
CA ASN A 190 14.75 2.26 -2.92
C ASN A 190 14.75 0.73 -2.75
N TYR A 191 13.97 0.20 -1.81
CA TYR A 191 13.83 -1.25 -1.64
C TYR A 191 13.23 -1.91 -2.88
N ALA A 192 12.19 -1.33 -3.48
CA ALA A 192 11.58 -1.85 -4.70
C ALA A 192 12.57 -1.88 -5.88
N ALA A 193 13.34 -0.80 -6.08
CA ALA A 193 14.36 -0.74 -7.12
C ALA A 193 15.44 -1.82 -6.92
N ALA A 194 15.97 -1.95 -5.70
CA ALA A 194 16.99 -2.96 -5.41
C ALA A 194 16.45 -4.39 -5.50
N GLN A 195 15.21 -4.65 -5.06
CA GLN A 195 14.56 -5.94 -5.25
C GLN A 195 14.43 -6.27 -6.75
N ASN A 196 14.02 -5.30 -7.56
CA ASN A 196 13.89 -5.48 -9.01
C ASN A 196 15.24 -5.84 -9.66
N GLU A 197 16.32 -5.17 -9.28
CA GLU A 197 17.68 -5.51 -9.76
C GLU A 197 18.09 -6.94 -9.40
N ILE A 198 17.71 -7.41 -8.20
CA ILE A 198 18.02 -8.77 -7.74
C ILE A 198 17.16 -9.83 -8.45
N VAL A 199 15.85 -9.60 -8.60
CA VAL A 199 14.93 -10.61 -9.13
C VAL A 199 14.85 -10.63 -10.65
N SER A 200 15.14 -9.52 -11.33
CA SER A 200 15.11 -9.46 -12.80
C SER A 200 15.92 -10.58 -13.47
N PRO A 201 17.20 -10.86 -13.13
CA PRO A 201 17.95 -11.94 -13.76
C PRO A 201 17.41 -13.34 -13.44
N ILE A 202 16.64 -13.50 -12.35
CA ILE A 202 16.04 -14.78 -11.93
C ILE A 202 14.72 -15.02 -12.67
N LEU A 203 13.88 -14.00 -12.74
CA LEU A 203 12.52 -14.11 -13.27
C LEU A 203 12.45 -13.87 -14.78
N GLN A 204 13.35 -13.06 -15.36
CA GLN A 204 13.31 -12.77 -16.80
C GLN A 204 13.41 -14.01 -17.69
N PRO A 205 14.25 -15.02 -17.39
CA PRO A 205 14.25 -16.27 -18.17
C PRO A 205 12.88 -16.97 -18.15
N VAL A 206 12.22 -16.99 -16.98
CA VAL A 206 10.88 -17.56 -16.84
C VAL A 206 9.86 -16.78 -17.66
N MET A 207 9.94 -15.44 -17.66
CA MET A 207 9.05 -14.61 -18.48
C MET A 207 9.27 -14.82 -19.97
N ASN A 208 10.53 -14.92 -20.40
CA ASN A 208 10.85 -15.22 -21.81
C ASN A 208 10.29 -16.58 -22.22
N ASP A 209 10.38 -17.59 -21.34
CA ASP A 209 9.82 -18.93 -21.59
C ASP A 209 8.29 -18.88 -21.69
N VAL A 210 7.64 -18.09 -20.84
CA VAL A 210 6.18 -17.85 -20.87
C VAL A 210 5.76 -17.19 -22.18
N GLU A 211 6.42 -16.11 -22.58
CA GLU A 211 6.11 -15.38 -23.81
C GLU A 211 6.30 -16.27 -25.05
N ALA A 212 7.34 -17.12 -25.04
CA ALA A 212 7.67 -18.05 -26.12
C ALA A 212 6.76 -19.28 -26.21
N LEU A 213 5.81 -19.48 -25.28
CA LEU A 213 4.88 -20.61 -25.35
C LEU A 213 4.05 -20.52 -26.64
N PRO A 214 3.92 -21.64 -27.39
CA PRO A 214 3.10 -21.67 -28.59
C PRO A 214 1.61 -21.61 -28.25
N ASP A 215 0.78 -21.21 -29.22
CA ASP A 215 -0.67 -21.20 -29.10
C ASP A 215 -1.23 -22.64 -29.25
N SER A 216 -1.07 -23.45 -28.19
CA SER A 216 -1.53 -24.84 -28.13
C SER A 216 -2.06 -25.19 -26.73
N LEU A 217 -2.93 -26.21 -26.63
CA LEU A 217 -3.47 -26.67 -25.35
C LEU A 217 -2.37 -27.16 -24.39
N ASP A 218 -1.30 -27.77 -24.93
CA ASP A 218 -0.14 -28.21 -24.17
C ASP A 218 0.64 -27.05 -23.52
N SER A 219 0.36 -25.80 -23.88
CA SER A 219 0.97 -24.63 -23.27
C SER A 219 0.38 -24.27 -21.91
N PHE A 220 -0.87 -24.64 -21.59
CA PHE A 220 -1.45 -24.32 -20.27
C PHE A 220 -0.70 -25.01 -19.12
N PRO A 221 -0.43 -26.34 -19.16
CA PRO A 221 0.35 -26.99 -18.10
C PRO A 221 1.78 -26.43 -17.97
N ARG A 222 2.38 -25.99 -19.09
CA ARG A 222 3.71 -25.37 -19.10
C ARG A 222 3.67 -23.98 -18.47
N LEU A 223 2.63 -23.20 -18.75
CA LEU A 223 2.39 -21.89 -18.13
C LEU A 223 2.23 -22.03 -16.62
N ASP A 224 1.42 -22.98 -16.16
CA ASP A 224 1.21 -23.24 -14.73
C ASP A 224 2.51 -23.72 -14.03
N SER A 225 3.34 -24.48 -14.73
CA SER A 225 4.67 -24.85 -14.24
C SER A 225 5.60 -23.63 -14.12
N SER A 226 5.60 -22.73 -15.11
CA SER A 226 6.37 -21.49 -15.05
C SER A 226 5.91 -20.59 -13.92
N GLU A 227 4.60 -20.42 -13.73
CA GLU A 227 4.02 -19.68 -12.60
C GLU A 227 4.44 -20.29 -11.26
N SER A 228 4.31 -21.61 -11.12
CA SER A 228 4.71 -22.34 -9.90
C SER A 228 6.20 -22.17 -9.58
N SER A 229 7.06 -22.05 -10.61
CA SER A 229 8.50 -21.81 -10.43
C SER A 229 8.83 -20.37 -10.05
N ALA A 230 8.05 -19.39 -10.51
CA ALA A 230 8.26 -17.97 -10.25
C ALA A 230 7.70 -17.55 -8.88
N GLU A 231 6.57 -18.12 -8.47
CA GLU A 231 5.81 -17.68 -7.29
C GLU A 231 6.62 -17.68 -5.98
N PRO A 232 7.52 -18.66 -5.69
CA PRO A 232 8.36 -18.60 -4.50
C PRO A 232 9.23 -17.34 -4.41
N THR A 233 9.69 -16.80 -5.54
CA THR A 233 10.44 -15.54 -5.59
C THR A 233 9.51 -14.34 -5.54
N LEU A 234 8.39 -14.38 -6.28
CA LEU A 234 7.39 -13.30 -6.30
C LEU A 234 6.74 -13.08 -4.92
N ALA A 235 6.58 -14.13 -4.12
CA ALA A 235 6.04 -14.04 -2.76
C ALA A 235 7.00 -13.36 -1.77
N LEU A 236 8.29 -13.23 -2.09
CA LEU A 236 9.30 -12.65 -1.21
C LEU A 236 9.53 -11.15 -1.44
N ILE A 237 8.97 -10.58 -2.50
CA ILE A 237 9.20 -9.18 -2.90
C ILE A 237 7.94 -8.32 -2.72
N LEU A 238 8.11 -7.00 -2.89
CA LEU A 238 6.99 -6.06 -2.86
C LEU A 238 6.05 -6.28 -4.05
N ASP A 239 4.75 -6.09 -3.84
CA ASP A 239 3.72 -6.29 -4.87
C ASP A 239 3.94 -5.38 -6.09
N GLU A 240 4.44 -4.16 -5.88
CA GLU A 240 4.79 -3.24 -6.97
C GLU A 240 5.91 -3.76 -7.87
N VAL A 241 6.76 -4.67 -7.37
CA VAL A 241 7.78 -5.37 -8.15
C VAL A 241 7.25 -6.69 -8.70
N ALA A 242 6.44 -7.43 -7.94
CA ALA A 242 5.90 -8.73 -8.36
C ALA A 242 4.81 -8.62 -9.44
N ASN A 243 3.94 -7.62 -9.35
CA ASN A 243 2.74 -7.51 -10.20
C ASN A 243 3.05 -7.41 -11.70
N PRO A 244 4.10 -6.67 -12.16
CA PRO A 244 4.50 -6.71 -13.56
C PRO A 244 4.80 -8.12 -14.09
N TYR A 245 5.45 -8.98 -13.31
CA TYR A 245 5.74 -10.37 -13.70
C TYR A 245 4.47 -11.23 -13.71
N ARG A 246 3.61 -11.09 -12.70
CA ARG A 246 2.31 -11.79 -12.65
C ARG A 246 1.41 -11.39 -13.82
N ALA A 247 1.46 -10.12 -14.23
CA ALA A 247 0.70 -9.62 -15.37
C ALA A 247 1.13 -10.30 -16.68
N VAL A 248 2.44 -10.49 -16.92
CA VAL A 248 2.93 -11.21 -18.12
C VAL A 248 2.35 -12.63 -18.21
N ILE A 249 2.30 -13.35 -17.07
CA ILE A 249 1.74 -14.72 -17.01
C ILE A 249 0.24 -14.71 -17.33
N GLU A 250 -0.53 -13.82 -16.69
CA GLU A 250 -1.98 -13.77 -16.88
C GLU A 250 -2.38 -13.23 -18.28
N ASP A 251 -1.62 -12.28 -18.82
CA ASP A 251 -1.80 -11.78 -20.18
C ASP A 251 -1.57 -12.90 -21.20
N LYS A 252 -0.51 -13.71 -21.00
CA LYS A 252 -0.25 -14.88 -21.85
C LYS A 252 -1.35 -15.94 -21.70
N ARG A 253 -1.81 -16.23 -20.49
CA ARG A 253 -2.93 -17.16 -20.22
C ARG A 253 -4.17 -16.73 -20.99
N THR A 254 -4.52 -15.45 -20.88
CA THR A 254 -5.69 -14.86 -21.54
C THR A 254 -5.55 -14.94 -23.05
N ALA A 255 -4.41 -14.53 -23.61
CA ALA A 255 -4.16 -14.59 -25.05
C ALA A 255 -4.22 -16.03 -25.60
N LEU A 256 -3.61 -17.00 -24.92
CA LEU A 256 -3.68 -18.42 -25.29
C LEU A 256 -5.13 -18.92 -25.34
N PHE A 257 -5.89 -18.61 -24.29
CA PHE A 257 -7.30 -18.99 -24.22
C PHE A 257 -8.13 -18.37 -25.35
N GLU A 258 -8.01 -17.07 -25.58
CA GLU A 258 -8.75 -16.37 -26.63
C GLU A 258 -8.41 -16.90 -28.02
N ASN A 259 -7.13 -17.12 -28.32
CA ASN A 259 -6.67 -17.63 -29.61
C ASN A 259 -7.17 -19.05 -29.85
N LEU A 260 -7.06 -19.94 -28.86
CA LEU A 260 -7.47 -21.34 -28.98
C LEU A 260 -8.99 -21.49 -29.08
N VAL A 261 -9.76 -20.74 -28.31
CA VAL A 261 -11.24 -20.74 -28.42
C VAL A 261 -11.68 -20.22 -29.78
N THR A 262 -11.06 -19.14 -30.27
CA THR A 262 -11.36 -18.59 -31.60
C THR A 262 -11.03 -19.59 -32.72
N ALA A 263 -9.90 -20.28 -32.63
CA ALA A 263 -9.52 -21.32 -33.58
C ALA A 263 -10.49 -22.51 -33.54
N ALA A 264 -10.84 -23.00 -32.35
CA ALA A 264 -11.80 -24.08 -32.17
C ALA A 264 -13.19 -23.70 -32.72
N TRP A 265 -13.63 -22.47 -32.51
CA TRP A 265 -14.88 -21.96 -33.08
C TRP A 265 -14.84 -21.94 -34.61
N ARG A 266 -13.74 -21.47 -35.22
CA ARG A 266 -13.59 -21.47 -36.68
C ARG A 266 -13.65 -22.89 -37.27
N GLU A 267 -13.02 -23.87 -36.61
CA GLU A 267 -13.10 -25.28 -37.01
C GLU A 267 -14.55 -25.78 -37.03
N PHE A 268 -15.36 -25.39 -36.04
CA PHE A 268 -16.78 -25.72 -36.03
C PHE A 268 -17.58 -24.96 -37.10
N GLU A 269 -17.24 -23.71 -37.36
CA GLU A 269 -17.90 -22.90 -38.39
C GLU A 269 -17.69 -23.41 -39.83
N GLU A 270 -16.68 -24.23 -40.07
CA GLU A 270 -16.40 -24.83 -41.36
C GLU A 270 -17.16 -26.16 -41.56
N GLN A 271 -17.82 -26.68 -40.51
CA GLN A 271 -18.57 -27.93 -40.62
C GLN A 271 -19.79 -27.80 -41.54
N PRO A 272 -20.06 -28.82 -42.39
CA PRO A 272 -21.15 -28.78 -43.36
C PRO A 272 -22.51 -28.89 -42.69
N GLU A 273 -23.53 -28.25 -43.25
CA GLU A 273 -24.92 -28.32 -42.78
C GLU A 273 -25.62 -29.59 -43.29
N THR A 274 -25.12 -30.74 -42.85
CA THR A 274 -25.59 -32.08 -43.24
C THR A 274 -25.72 -32.98 -42.02
N LYS A 275 -26.38 -34.14 -42.16
CA LYS A 275 -26.41 -35.18 -41.12
C LYS A 275 -25.01 -35.51 -40.57
N ALA A 276 -24.01 -35.59 -41.44
CA ALA A 276 -22.62 -35.84 -41.03
C ALA A 276 -22.03 -34.68 -40.21
N GLY A 277 -22.28 -33.43 -40.62
CA GLY A 277 -21.87 -32.26 -39.84
C GLY A 277 -22.58 -32.16 -38.49
N LEU A 278 -23.81 -32.66 -38.36
CA LEU A 278 -24.45 -32.77 -37.06
C LEU A 278 -23.70 -33.75 -36.13
N ALA A 279 -23.22 -34.89 -36.62
CA ALA A 279 -22.40 -35.79 -35.81
C ALA A 279 -21.06 -35.12 -35.41
N MET A 280 -20.39 -34.44 -36.33
CA MET A 280 -19.15 -33.71 -36.06
C MET A 280 -19.34 -32.59 -35.02
N GLY A 281 -20.45 -31.88 -35.07
CA GLY A 281 -20.75 -30.80 -34.13
C GLY A 281 -21.00 -31.29 -32.71
N ALA A 282 -21.60 -32.47 -32.55
CA ALA A 282 -21.77 -33.07 -31.23
C ALA A 282 -20.42 -33.44 -30.61
N ALA A 283 -19.54 -34.09 -31.39
CA ALA A 283 -18.18 -34.42 -30.95
C ALA A 283 -17.32 -33.17 -30.68
N TRP A 284 -17.52 -32.10 -31.45
CA TRP A 284 -16.86 -30.82 -31.22
C TRP A 284 -17.22 -30.23 -29.86
N LEU A 285 -18.51 -30.24 -29.48
CA LEU A 285 -18.94 -29.71 -28.18
C LEU A 285 -18.28 -30.48 -27.02
N ASP A 286 -18.26 -31.80 -27.10
CA ASP A 286 -17.64 -32.65 -26.08
C ASP A 286 -16.14 -32.35 -25.93
N LYS A 287 -15.45 -32.21 -27.05
CA LYS A 287 -14.02 -31.85 -27.08
C LYS A 287 -13.79 -30.44 -26.53
N PHE A 288 -14.57 -29.44 -26.97
CA PHE A 288 -14.45 -28.06 -26.51
C PHE A 288 -14.66 -27.94 -25.01
N GLU A 289 -15.72 -28.55 -24.46
CA GLU A 289 -15.98 -28.50 -23.03
C GLU A 289 -14.88 -29.21 -22.22
N SER A 290 -14.33 -30.31 -22.74
CA SER A 290 -13.20 -31.02 -22.12
C SER A 290 -11.92 -30.19 -22.13
N ASP A 291 -11.54 -29.64 -23.28
CA ASP A 291 -10.28 -28.91 -23.48
C ASP A 291 -10.25 -27.58 -22.70
N PHE A 292 -11.42 -26.95 -22.50
CA PHE A 292 -11.53 -25.64 -21.86
C PHE A 292 -12.29 -25.66 -20.52
N ALA A 293 -12.46 -26.82 -19.87
CA ALA A 293 -13.22 -26.97 -18.62
C ALA A 293 -12.76 -26.01 -17.50
N VAL A 294 -11.44 -25.79 -17.40
CA VAL A 294 -10.82 -24.91 -16.40
C VAL A 294 -11.19 -23.43 -16.59
N PHE A 295 -11.65 -23.05 -17.79
CA PHE A 295 -12.04 -21.68 -18.15
C PHE A 295 -13.56 -21.52 -18.27
N SER A 296 -14.33 -22.43 -17.69
CA SER A 296 -15.81 -22.41 -17.74
C SER A 296 -16.42 -21.20 -17.03
N ASP A 297 -15.66 -20.45 -16.23
CA ASP A 297 -16.07 -19.21 -15.60
C ASP A 297 -15.81 -17.96 -16.48
N ARG A 298 -15.09 -18.11 -17.60
CA ARG A 298 -14.74 -16.99 -18.48
C ARG A 298 -15.90 -16.68 -19.43
N GLN A 299 -16.22 -15.39 -19.58
CA GLN A 299 -17.29 -14.92 -20.45
C GLN A 299 -17.18 -15.40 -21.91
N LEU A 300 -15.95 -15.53 -22.44
CA LEU A 300 -15.73 -16.01 -23.81
C LEU A 300 -16.11 -17.49 -23.98
N TYR A 301 -15.93 -18.32 -22.95
CA TYR A 301 -16.39 -19.72 -22.96
C TYR A 301 -17.90 -19.78 -23.15
N ASP A 302 -18.64 -19.10 -22.28
CA ASP A 302 -20.11 -19.04 -22.32
C ASP A 302 -20.62 -18.46 -23.65
N ALA A 303 -19.99 -17.38 -24.13
CA ALA A 303 -20.34 -16.77 -25.41
C ALA A 303 -20.14 -17.75 -26.58
N THR A 304 -19.11 -18.59 -26.52
CA THR A 304 -18.83 -19.60 -27.55
C THR A 304 -19.86 -20.73 -27.50
N ILE A 305 -20.25 -21.19 -26.31
CA ILE A 305 -21.32 -22.19 -26.14
C ILE A 305 -22.66 -21.67 -26.67
N GLU A 306 -23.00 -20.39 -26.43
CA GLU A 306 -24.23 -19.80 -26.97
C GLU A 306 -24.19 -19.65 -28.50
N ARG A 307 -23.04 -19.27 -29.07
CA ARG A 307 -22.83 -19.27 -30.53
C ARG A 307 -22.99 -20.66 -31.12
N PHE A 308 -22.43 -21.68 -30.47
CA PHE A 308 -22.61 -23.08 -30.84
C PHE A 308 -24.09 -23.47 -30.86
N ARG A 309 -24.85 -23.19 -29.79
CA ARG A 309 -26.29 -23.50 -29.71
C ARG A 309 -27.08 -22.87 -30.86
N SER A 310 -26.80 -21.60 -31.16
CA SER A 310 -27.46 -20.87 -32.26
C SER A 310 -27.18 -21.51 -33.62
N ARG A 311 -25.90 -21.73 -33.94
CA ARG A 311 -25.49 -22.37 -35.20
C ARG A 311 -25.99 -23.81 -35.29
N ARG A 312 -25.94 -24.56 -34.19
CA ARG A 312 -26.46 -25.93 -34.11
C ARG A 312 -27.94 -25.99 -34.44
N ASN A 313 -28.74 -25.07 -33.92
CA ASN A 313 -30.16 -24.95 -34.23
C ASN A 313 -30.38 -24.64 -35.72
N HIS A 314 -29.53 -23.80 -36.33
CA HIS A 314 -29.59 -23.54 -37.77
C HIS A 314 -29.27 -24.79 -38.60
N MET A 315 -28.22 -25.53 -38.25
CA MET A 315 -27.86 -26.78 -38.92
C MET A 315 -29.00 -27.80 -38.86
N LEU A 316 -29.62 -27.97 -37.67
CA LEU A 316 -30.78 -28.84 -37.49
C LEU A 316 -31.94 -28.43 -38.40
N ALA A 317 -32.26 -27.14 -38.48
CA ALA A 317 -33.32 -26.64 -39.35
C ALA A 317 -33.04 -26.94 -40.85
N ASN A 318 -31.79 -26.80 -41.29
CA ASN A 318 -31.43 -26.97 -42.71
C ASN A 318 -31.48 -28.44 -43.16
N VAL A 319 -31.32 -29.41 -42.25
CA VAL A 319 -31.34 -30.85 -42.57
C VAL A 319 -32.70 -31.53 -42.30
N VAL A 320 -33.74 -30.79 -41.91
CA VAL A 320 -35.09 -31.36 -41.67
C VAL A 320 -35.63 -32.08 -42.90
N SER A 321 -35.41 -31.51 -44.10
CA SER A 321 -35.84 -32.13 -45.36
C SER A 321 -35.12 -33.46 -45.66
N GLU A 322 -33.84 -33.57 -45.27
CA GLU A 322 -33.07 -34.81 -45.38
C GLU A 322 -33.65 -35.88 -44.44
N PHE A 323 -33.96 -35.50 -43.19
CA PHE A 323 -34.62 -36.36 -42.22
C PHE A 323 -36.00 -36.83 -42.70
N GLU A 324 -36.85 -35.93 -43.18
CA GLU A 324 -38.19 -36.26 -43.67
C GLU A 324 -38.13 -37.29 -44.81
N ARG A 325 -37.16 -37.14 -45.72
CA ARG A 325 -36.93 -38.10 -46.79
C ARG A 325 -36.54 -39.48 -46.25
N GLU A 326 -35.59 -39.55 -45.31
CA GLU A 326 -35.17 -40.83 -44.69
C GLU A 326 -36.32 -41.49 -43.92
N ALA A 327 -37.08 -40.72 -43.15
CA ALA A 327 -38.21 -41.20 -42.37
C ALA A 327 -39.35 -41.74 -43.27
N ARG A 328 -39.68 -41.03 -44.35
CA ARG A 328 -40.67 -41.49 -45.35
C ARG A 328 -40.25 -42.78 -46.04
N LEU A 329 -38.98 -42.90 -46.42
CA LEU A 329 -38.45 -44.11 -47.04
C LEU A 329 -38.51 -45.30 -46.08
N ALA A 330 -38.17 -45.11 -44.80
CA ALA A 330 -38.29 -46.15 -43.79
C ALA A 330 -39.75 -46.60 -43.59
N ASN A 331 -40.68 -45.65 -43.51
CA ASN A 331 -42.11 -45.96 -43.34
C ASN A 331 -42.69 -46.68 -44.57
N ALA A 332 -42.37 -46.23 -45.78
CA ALA A 332 -42.85 -46.83 -47.02
C ALA A 332 -42.33 -48.27 -47.24
N ASN A 333 -41.13 -48.58 -46.72
CA ASN A 333 -40.54 -49.91 -46.78
C ASN A 333 -41.03 -50.85 -45.66
N GLY A 334 -42.00 -50.43 -44.84
CA GLY A 334 -42.51 -51.21 -43.70
C GLY A 334 -41.57 -51.25 -42.49
N ASN A 335 -40.52 -50.43 -42.47
CA ASN A 335 -39.53 -50.35 -41.39
C ASN A 335 -39.83 -49.20 -40.42
N GLY A 336 -41.11 -48.96 -40.10
CA GLY A 336 -41.52 -47.88 -39.20
C GLY A 336 -40.89 -47.97 -37.80
N GLU A 337 -40.50 -49.16 -37.37
CA GLU A 337 -39.76 -49.39 -36.11
C GLU A 337 -38.37 -48.72 -36.09
N MET A 338 -37.78 -48.39 -37.26
CA MET A 338 -36.49 -47.70 -37.37
C MET A 338 -36.58 -46.17 -37.20
N LEU A 339 -37.78 -45.59 -37.13
CA LEU A 339 -37.96 -44.13 -37.01
C LEU A 339 -37.23 -43.50 -35.80
N PRO A 340 -37.20 -44.12 -34.60
CA PRO A 340 -36.42 -43.61 -33.47
C PRO A 340 -34.91 -43.62 -33.72
N GLU A 341 -34.39 -44.63 -34.43
CA GLU A 341 -32.96 -44.74 -34.77
C GLU A 341 -32.58 -43.66 -35.80
N ILE A 342 -33.44 -43.42 -36.79
CA ILE A 342 -33.25 -42.35 -37.76
C ILE A 342 -33.23 -41.01 -37.03
N MET A 343 -34.19 -40.74 -36.14
CA MET A 343 -34.21 -39.49 -35.37
C MET A 343 -32.96 -39.31 -34.51
N ALA A 344 -32.49 -40.36 -33.83
CA ALA A 344 -31.26 -40.33 -33.05
C ALA A 344 -30.01 -40.02 -33.90
N ALA A 345 -30.02 -40.40 -35.18
CA ALA A 345 -28.93 -40.09 -36.11
C ALA A 345 -28.88 -38.62 -36.56
N PHE A 346 -29.94 -37.84 -36.32
CA PHE A 346 -29.96 -36.38 -36.55
C PHE A 346 -29.84 -35.59 -35.24
N LEU A 347 -30.50 -36.02 -34.17
CA LEU A 347 -30.41 -35.40 -32.85
C LEU A 347 -29.21 -35.96 -32.05
N THR A 348 -28.01 -35.79 -32.61
CA THR A 348 -26.77 -36.44 -32.14
C THR A 348 -26.17 -35.82 -30.88
N SER A 349 -26.50 -34.56 -30.55
CA SER A 349 -25.98 -33.88 -29.36
C SER A 349 -26.96 -33.91 -28.19
N ARG A 350 -26.43 -33.95 -26.96
CA ARG A 350 -27.23 -33.87 -25.72
C ARG A 350 -28.11 -32.63 -25.63
N ILE A 351 -27.79 -31.56 -26.35
CA ILE A 351 -28.56 -30.31 -26.33
C ILE A 351 -29.66 -30.26 -27.38
N ASP A 352 -29.65 -31.13 -28.40
CA ASP A 352 -30.48 -30.96 -29.59
C ASP A 352 -31.98 -30.98 -29.27
N LYS A 353 -32.40 -31.85 -28.35
CA LYS A 353 -33.80 -31.95 -27.88
C LYS A 353 -34.32 -30.70 -27.17
N LYS A 354 -33.43 -29.78 -26.79
CA LYS A 354 -33.77 -28.50 -26.17
C LYS A 354 -33.78 -27.35 -27.18
N LEU A 355 -33.34 -27.58 -28.41
CA LEU A 355 -33.28 -26.56 -29.45
C LEU A 355 -34.62 -26.52 -30.21
N PRO A 356 -35.11 -25.32 -30.59
CA PRO A 356 -36.39 -25.17 -31.27
C PRO A 356 -36.56 -26.02 -32.53
N ALA A 357 -35.51 -26.18 -33.35
CA ALA A 357 -35.56 -26.95 -34.59
C ALA A 357 -35.90 -28.44 -34.36
N SER A 358 -35.64 -28.99 -33.17
CA SER A 358 -36.00 -30.39 -32.86
C SER A 358 -37.50 -30.66 -32.92
N LEU A 359 -38.35 -29.63 -32.71
CA LEU A 359 -39.81 -29.76 -32.81
C LEU A 359 -40.26 -30.13 -34.22
N GLU A 360 -39.52 -29.74 -35.26
CA GLU A 360 -39.87 -30.05 -36.65
C GLU A 360 -39.71 -31.56 -36.94
N TYR A 361 -38.75 -32.21 -36.28
CA TYR A 361 -38.55 -33.66 -36.36
C TYR A 361 -39.73 -34.41 -35.74
N ASP A 362 -40.19 -33.96 -34.56
CA ASP A 362 -41.36 -34.52 -33.89
C ASP A 362 -42.63 -34.38 -34.74
N ILE A 363 -42.80 -33.23 -35.42
CA ILE A 363 -43.93 -33.00 -36.34
C ILE A 363 -43.90 -33.99 -37.50
N VAL A 364 -42.75 -34.16 -38.14
CA VAL A 364 -42.58 -35.11 -39.26
C VAL A 364 -42.93 -36.54 -38.83
N LEU A 365 -42.45 -36.99 -37.66
CA LEU A 365 -42.76 -38.34 -37.16
C LEU A 365 -44.26 -38.53 -36.90
N ARG A 366 -44.94 -37.52 -36.36
CA ARG A 366 -46.40 -37.59 -36.11
C ARG A 366 -47.23 -37.69 -37.38
N PHE A 367 -46.74 -37.20 -38.52
CA PHE A 367 -47.42 -37.34 -39.81
C PHE A 367 -47.20 -38.70 -40.47
N LEU A 368 -46.23 -39.50 -40.00
CA LEU A 368 -45.88 -40.80 -40.56
C LEU A 368 -46.47 -41.98 -39.76
N GLN A 369 -46.88 -41.74 -38.51
CA GLN A 369 -47.63 -42.67 -37.65
C GLN A 369 -49.13 -42.51 -37.88
#